data_AF-A0A3N5KTF8-F1
#
_entry.id   AF-A0A3N5KTF8-F1
#
_cell.length_a   1.000
_cell.length_b   1.000
_cell.length_c   1.000
_cell.angle_alpha   90.00
_cell.angle_beta   90.00
_cell.angle_gamma   90.00
#
_symmetry.space_group_name_H-M   'P 1'
#
loop_
_entity.id
_entity.type
_entity.pdbx_description
1 polymer ?
#
loop_
_entity_poly.entity_id
_entity_poly.type
_entity_poly.pdbx_seq_one_letter_code
_entity_poly.pdbx_strand_id
1 'polypeptide(L)' 'IPHHAGAILMCNQAELQDPQIQELCRGIVAGQQAEIDLMKAKLAELGR' A
#
# COMPACT_ATOMS: atom_id res chain seq x y z
N ILE A 1 -5.66 -2.24 7.03
CA ILE A 1 -4.50 -2.95 7.62
C ILE A 1 -3.40 -1.90 7.86
N PRO A 2 -3.19 -1.46 9.11
CA PRO A 2 -2.41 -0.26 9.42
C PRO A 2 -0.96 -0.26 8.90
N HIS A 3 -0.27 -1.40 9.01
CA HIS A 3 1.09 -1.56 8.47
C HIS A 3 1.18 -1.15 6.99
N HIS A 4 0.29 -1.70 6.15
CA HIS A 4 0.32 -1.43 4.71
C HIS A 4 -0.12 -0.01 4.36
N ALA A 5 -1.15 0.50 5.06
CA ALA A 5 -1.60 1.88 4.88
C ALA A 5 -0.50 2.91 5.22
N GLY A 6 0.37 2.58 6.19
CA GLY A 6 1.54 3.41 6.53
C GLY A 6 2.53 3.53 5.37
N ALA A 7 2.88 2.42 4.71
CA ALA A 7 3.81 2.46 3.57
C ALA A 7 3.23 3.23 2.36
N ILE A 8 1.94 3.07 2.09
CA ILE A 8 1.22 3.85 1.06
C ILE A 8 1.29 5.34 1.38
N LEU A 9 1.01 5.71 2.64
CA LEU A 9 1.06 7.11 3.09
C LEU A 9 2.46 7.70 2.89
N MET A 10 3.50 6.97 3.29
CA MET A 10 4.89 7.40 3.09
C MET A 10 5.22 7.63 1.62
N CYS A 11 4.82 6.72 0.72
CA CYS A 11 5.04 6.86 -0.72
C CYS A 11 4.32 8.08 -1.31
N ASN A 12 3.10 8.36 -0.84
CA ASN A 12 2.28 9.47 -1.34
C ASN A 12 2.71 10.84 -0.80
N GLN A 13 3.38 10.90 0.35
CA GLN A 13 3.81 12.14 0.99
C GLN A 13 5.28 12.49 0.74
N ALA A 14 6.08 11.53 0.27
CA ALA A 14 7.49 11.77 0.01
C ALA A 14 7.70 12.64 -1.24
N GLU A 15 8.51 13.68 -1.11
CA GLU A 15 9.02 14.43 -2.26
C GLU A 15 10.18 13.65 -2.91
N LEU A 16 9.85 12.85 -3.91
CA LEU A 16 10.80 11.95 -4.57
C LEU A 16 11.34 12.57 -5.86
N GLN A 17 12.66 12.70 -5.94
CA GLN A 17 13.36 13.17 -7.14
C GLN A 17 13.97 12.02 -7.96
N ASP A 18 14.35 10.92 -7.31
CA ASP A 18 14.95 9.77 -7.95
C ASP A 18 13.88 8.96 -8.73
N PRO A 19 13.99 8.80 -10.06
CA PRO A 19 13.01 8.07 -10.87
C PRO A 19 12.85 6.59 -10.47
N GLN A 20 13.91 5.94 -9.99
CA GLN A 20 13.85 4.55 -9.55
C GLN A 20 13.05 4.42 -8.25
N ILE A 21 13.21 5.39 -7.34
CA ILE A 21 12.43 5.43 -6.10
C ILE A 21 10.97 5.78 -6.37
N GLN A 22 10.70 6.65 -7.34
CA GLN A 22 9.32 6.90 -7.78
C GLN A 22 8.66 5.64 -8.34
N GLU A 23 9.37 4.86 -9.16
CA GLU A 23 8.85 3.59 -9.69
C GLU A 23 8.62 2.58 -8.57
N LEU A 24 9.57 2.45 -7.64
CA LEU A 24 9.40 1.62 -6.45
C LEU A 24 8.14 2.03 -5.66
N CYS A 25 7.92 3.33 -5.44
CA CYS A 25 6.74 3.83 -4.73
C CYS A 25 5.44 3.53 -5.47
N ARG A 26 5.41 3.63 -6.81
CA ARG A 26 4.25 3.21 -7.61
C ARG A 26 3.95 1.72 -7.40
N GLY A 27 4.98 0.87 -7.43
CA GLY A 27 4.86 -0.56 -7.17
C GLY A 27 4.35 -0.87 -5.75
N ILE A 28 4.90 -0.18 -4.74
CA ILE A 28 4.46 -0.30 -3.34
C ILE A 28 2.99 0.08 -3.20
N VAL A 29 2.57 1.22 -3.75
CA VAL A 29 1.18 1.67 -3.63
C VAL A 29 0.23 0.67 -4.28
N ALA A 30 0.51 0.24 -5.51
CA ALA A 30 -0.35 -0.71 -6.22
C ALA A 30 -0.41 -2.08 -5.49
N GLY A 31 0.74 -2.62 -5.10
CA GLY A 31 0.81 -3.93 -4.43
C GLY A 31 0.15 -3.93 -3.07
N GLN A 32 0.48 -2.96 -2.22
CA GLN A 32 -0.05 -2.91 -0.86
C GLN A 32 -1.54 -2.55 -0.80
N GLN A 33 -2.05 -1.79 -1.77
CA GLN A 33 -3.50 -1.57 -1.89
C GLN A 33 -4.22 -2.88 -2.22
N ALA A 34 -3.71 -3.67 -3.16
CA ALA A 34 -4.28 -4.98 -3.48
C ALA A 34 -4.25 -5.95 -2.29
N GLU A 35 -3.17 -5.95 -1.49
CA GLU A 35 -3.07 -6.73 -0.26
C GLU A 35 -4.08 -6.27 0.80
N ILE A 36 -4.27 -4.95 0.97
CA ILE A 36 -5.29 -4.40 1.86
C ILE A 36 -6.69 -4.88 1.45
N ASP A 37 -6.99 -4.85 0.16
CA ASP A 37 -8.30 -5.24 -0.35
C ASP A 37 -8.56 -6.73 -0.15
N LEU A 38 -7.55 -7.58 -0.42
CA LEU A 38 -7.61 -9.01 -0.12
C LEU A 38 -7.81 -9.28 1.38
N MET A 39 -7.05 -8.62 2.25
CA MET A 39 -7.17 -8.81 3.69
C MET A 39 -8.52 -8.34 4.23
N LYS A 40 -9.06 -7.22 3.74
CA LYS A 40 -10.40 -6.75 4.09
C LYS A 40 -11.48 -7.76 3.66
N ALA A 41 -11.37 -8.30 2.45
CA ALA A 41 -12.28 -9.33 1.98
C ALA A 41 -12.23 -10.57 2.88
N LYS A 42 -11.02 -11.02 3.26
CA LYS A 42 -10.84 -12.15 4.18
C LYS A 42 -11.40 -11.90 5.58
N LEU A 43 -11.23 -10.70 6.13
CA LEU A 43 -11.83 -10.34 7.43
C LEU A 43 -13.36 -10.40 7.36
N ALA A 44 -13.95 -9.85 6.30
CA ALA A 44 -15.40 -9.90 6.07
C ALA A 44 -15.90 -11.36 5.93
N GLU A 45 -15.20 -12.21 5.19
CA GLU A 45 -15.52 -13.65 5.08
C GLU A 45 -15.47 -14.36 6.44
N LEU A 46 -14.53 -13.98 7.31
CA LEU A 46 -14.33 -14.56 8.63
C LEU A 46 -15.28 -13.96 9.70
N GLY A 47 -16.14 -13.01 9.33
CA GLY A 47 -17.00 -12.29 10.28
C GLY A 47 -16.22 -11.49 11.33
N ARG A 48 -15.03 -11.00 10.96
CA ARG A 48 -14.13 -10.20 11.79
C ARG A 48 -14.05 -8.75 11.33
#